data_AF-A0A3B8Z602-F1
#
_entry.id   AF-A0A3B8Z602-F1
#
_cell.length_a   1.000
_cell.length_b   1.000
_cell.length_c   1.000
_cell.angle_alpha   90.00
_cell.angle_beta   90.00
_cell.angle_gamma   90.00
#
_symmetry.space_group_name_H-M   'P 1'
#
loop_
_entity.id
_entity.type
_entity.pdbx_description
1 polymer ?
#
loop_
_entity_poly.entity_id
_entity_poly.type
_entity_poly.pdbx_seq_one_letter_code
_entity_poly.pdbx_strand_id
1 'polypeptide(L)' 'MEDRLSRLFGRLTMPSEKLTLPGASEALPGRVETMPVAGKHFVLGTDIQPPFPEGLEKIVLGLGCF' A
#
# COMPACT_ATOMS: atom_id res chain seq x y z
N MET A 1 -23.30 -4.01 23.70
CA MET A 1 -22.44 -4.10 24.91
C MET A 1 -21.06 -4.62 24.51
N GLU A 2 -21.00 -5.55 23.55
CA GLU A 2 -19.79 -6.06 22.87
C GLU A 2 -18.90 -4.97 22.25
N ASP A 3 -19.48 -3.98 21.54
CA ASP A 3 -18.70 -2.94 20.84
C ASP A 3 -17.97 -1.97 21.79
N ARG A 4 -18.44 -1.82 23.04
CA ARG A 4 -17.71 -1.03 24.06
C ARG A 4 -16.56 -1.82 24.66
N LEU A 5 -16.70 -3.14 24.78
CA LEU A 5 -15.67 -4.03 25.31
C LEU A 5 -14.56 -4.24 24.27
N SER A 6 -14.89 -4.45 23.00
CA SER A 6 -13.90 -4.56 21.91
C SER A 6 -13.01 -3.32 21.79
N ARG A 7 -13.60 -2.12 21.94
CA ARG A 7 -12.87 -0.84 21.94
C ARG A 7 -12.02 -0.61 23.20
N LEU A 8 -12.46 -1.11 24.36
CA LEU A 8 -11.71 -1.00 25.62
C LEU A 8 -10.52 -1.98 25.66
N PHE A 9 -10.70 -3.21 25.15
CA PHE A 9 -9.64 -4.22 25.03
C PHE A 9 -8.66 -3.96 23.87
N GLY A 10 -9.12 -3.40 22.75
CA GLY A 10 -8.24 -2.99 21.64
C GLY A 10 -7.27 -1.86 21.98
N ARG A 11 -7.42 -1.21 23.14
CA ARG A 11 -6.50 -0.18 23.68
C ARG A 11 -5.42 -0.76 24.62
N LEU A 12 -5.57 -2.02 25.06
CA LEU A 12 -4.66 -2.70 25.99
C LEU A 12 -3.88 -3.85 25.32
N THR A 13 -4.37 -4.41 24.22
CA THR A 13 -3.68 -5.43 23.41
C THR A 13 -3.87 -5.15 21.92
N MET A 14 -2.83 -5.32 21.10
CA MET A 14 -2.99 -5.23 19.64
C MET A 14 -3.87 -6.39 19.15
N PRO A 15 -5.03 -6.12 18.52
CA PRO A 15 -5.85 -7.19 17.95
C PRO A 15 -5.07 -7.90 16.84
N SER A 16 -5.05 -9.23 16.88
CA SER A 16 -4.33 -10.06 15.88
C SER A 16 -4.76 -9.79 14.45
N GLU A 17 -6.00 -9.35 14.22
CA GLU A 17 -6.51 -8.94 12.91
C GLU A 17 -5.69 -7.83 12.25
N LYS A 18 -5.06 -6.95 13.05
CA LYS A 18 -4.16 -5.91 12.53
C LYS A 18 -2.82 -6.46 12.03
N LEU A 19 -2.49 -7.70 12.38
CA LEU A 19 -1.24 -8.37 12.05
C LEU A 19 -1.42 -9.43 10.96
N THR A 20 -2.63 -9.60 10.44
CA THR A 20 -2.97 -10.56 9.39
C THR A 20 -3.37 -9.85 8.11
N LEU A 21 -3.06 -10.44 6.96
CA LEU A 21 -3.57 -9.94 5.68
C LEU A 21 -5.08 -10.20 5.56
N PRO A 22 -5.87 -9.25 5.04
CA PRO A 22 -7.30 -9.47 4.80
C PRO A 22 -7.52 -10.57 3.77
N GLY A 23 -8.60 -11.34 3.95
CA GLY A 23 -9.06 -12.30 2.95
C GLY A 23 -9.63 -11.61 1.70
N ALA A 24 -9.78 -12.37 0.61
CA ALA A 24 -10.25 -11.82 -0.68
C ALA A 24 -11.63 -11.13 -0.60
N SER A 25 -12.55 -11.67 0.23
CA SER A 25 -13.89 -11.12 0.45
C SER A 25 -13.93 -9.89 1.35
N GLU A 26 -12.85 -9.63 2.10
CA GLU A 26 -12.73 -8.50 3.02
C GLU A 26 -11.98 -7.33 2.38
N ALA A 27 -11.23 -7.61 1.31
CA ALA A 27 -10.51 -6.59 0.55
C ALA A 27 -11.48 -5.59 -0.09
N LEU A 28 -11.08 -4.32 -0.12
CA LEU A 28 -11.84 -3.29 -0.82
C LEU A 28 -11.92 -3.59 -2.33
N PRO A 29 -13.01 -3.23 -3.01
CA PRO A 29 -13.28 -3.62 -4.40
C PRO A 29 -12.32 -3.02 -5.45
N GLY A 30 -11.40 -2.14 -5.04
CA GLY A 30 -10.47 -1.47 -5.95
C GLY A 30 -11.15 -0.45 -6.87
N ARG A 31 -10.51 -0.13 -7.99
CA ARG A 31 -11.00 0.76 -9.05
C ARG A 31 -10.44 0.37 -10.40
N VAL A 32 -11.19 0.64 -11.46
CA VAL A 32 -10.75 0.40 -12.86
C VAL A 32 -9.76 1.46 -13.32
N GLU A 33 -9.97 2.72 -12.90
CA GLU A 33 -9.13 3.84 -13.31
C GLU A 33 -7.77 3.85 -12.59
N THR A 34 -6.72 3.98 -13.39
CA THR A 34 -5.34 4.12 -12.90
C THR A 34 -5.17 5.46 -12.18
N MET A 35 -4.30 5.49 -11.18
CA MET A 35 -3.98 6.75 -10.50
C MET A 35 -3.11 7.62 -11.42
N PRO A 36 -3.44 8.91 -11.63
CA PRO A 36 -2.60 9.78 -12.43
C PRO A 36 -1.27 10.04 -11.72
N VAL A 37 -0.19 10.04 -12.50
CA VAL A 37 1.18 10.39 -12.06
C VAL A 37 1.78 11.41 -13.03
N ALA A 38 2.74 12.20 -12.57
CA ALA A 38 3.32 13.29 -13.35
C ALA A 38 4.20 12.84 -14.55
N GLY A 39 4.54 11.56 -14.65
CA GLY A 39 5.39 10.99 -15.71
C GLY A 39 6.88 11.26 -15.56
N LYS A 40 7.28 12.37 -14.90
CA LYS A 40 8.67 12.71 -14.60
C LYS A 40 9.03 12.56 -13.13
N HIS A 41 10.24 12.08 -12.87
CA HIS A 41 10.81 11.98 -11.54
C HIS A 41 11.05 13.38 -10.98
N PHE A 42 10.49 13.71 -9.83
CA PHE A 42 10.56 15.06 -9.27
C PHE A 42 12.00 15.58 -9.07
N VAL A 43 12.89 14.73 -8.54
CA VAL A 43 14.30 15.10 -8.31
C VAL A 43 15.16 15.06 -9.58
N LEU A 44 15.14 13.96 -10.33
CA LEU A 44 16.06 13.71 -11.45
C LEU A 44 15.54 14.18 -12.82
N GLY A 45 14.24 14.45 -12.97
CA GLY A 45 13.62 14.79 -14.24
C GLY A 45 13.55 13.66 -15.27
N THR A 46 14.00 12.45 -14.94
CA THR A 46 13.92 11.26 -15.79
C THR A 46 12.50 10.67 -15.82
N ASP A 47 12.20 9.80 -16.78
CA ASP A 47 10.89 9.13 -16.85
C ASP A 47 10.71 8.12 -15.70
N ILE A 48 9.57 8.18 -15.00
CA ILE A 48 9.15 7.18 -13.98
C ILE A 48 8.22 6.11 -14.55
N GLN A 49 7.91 6.20 -15.84
CA GLN A 49 7.11 5.25 -16.58
C GLN A 49 7.89 4.74 -17.79
N PRO A 50 7.61 3.51 -18.26
CA PRO A 50 8.27 2.98 -19.45
C PRO A 50 7.93 3.79 -20.72
N PRO A 51 8.79 3.74 -21.77
CA PRO A 51 10.00 2.93 -21.86
C PRO A 51 11.17 3.52 -21.05
N PHE A 52 11.85 2.66 -20.29
CA PHE A 52 13.08 3.04 -19.60
C PHE A 52 14.28 2.94 -20.54
N PRO A 53 15.36 3.70 -20.30
CA PRO A 53 16.62 3.55 -21.04
C PRO A 53 17.14 2.10 -21.06
N GLU A 54 17.81 1.73 -22.15
CA GLU A 54 18.43 0.42 -22.30
C GLU A 54 19.49 0.16 -21.23
N GLY A 55 19.64 -1.10 -20.84
CA GLY A 55 20.62 -1.54 -19.83
C GLY A 55 20.19 -1.32 -18.37
N LEU A 56 18.97 -0.81 -18.12
CA LEU A 56 18.41 -0.70 -16.77
C LEU A 56 17.54 -1.91 -16.41
N GLU A 57 17.56 -2.28 -15.13
CA GLU A 57 16.72 -3.32 -14.54
C GLU A 57 15.79 -2.76 -13.46
N LYS A 58 14.69 -3.47 -13.17
CA LYS A 58 13.69 -3.08 -12.16
C LYS A 58 13.81 -3.96 -10.91
N ILE A 59 13.71 -3.34 -9.74
CA ILE A 59 13.61 -4.02 -8.45
C ILE A 59 12.42 -3.47 -7.66
N VAL A 60 11.77 -4.32 -6.86
CA VAL A 60 10.67 -3.95 -5.95
C VAL A 60 11.03 -4.39 -4.54
N LEU A 61 11.04 -3.46 -3.58
CA LEU A 61 11.42 -3.68 -2.19
C LEU A 61 10.33 -3.14 -1.25
N GLY A 62 10.08 -3.82 -0.13
CA GLY A 62 9.18 -3.36 0.93
C GLY A 62 9.98 -3.08 2.21
N LEU A 63 10.17 -1.79 2.55
CA LEU A 63 11.07 -1.36 3.63
C LEU A 63 10.41 -0.38 4.64
N GLY A 64 9.08 -0.30 4.67
CA GLY A 64 8.34 0.67 5.50
C GLY A 64 7.86 1.87 4.68
N CYS A 65 7.80 3.06 5.29
CA CYS A 65 7.14 4.23 4.71
C CYS A 65 7.69 4.60 3.33
N PHE A 66 6.80 4.68 2.34
CA PHE A 66 7.02 5.19 0.98
C PHE A 66 6.08 6.37 0.69
#